data_AF-A0A9D7P4A7-F1
#
_entry.id   AF-A0A9D7P4A7-F1
#
_cell.length_a   1.000
_cell.length_b   1.000
_cell.length_c   1.000
_cell.angle_alpha   90.00
_cell.angle_beta   90.00
_cell.angle_gamma   90.00
#
_symmetry.space_group_name_H-M   'P 1'
#
loop_
_entity.id
_entity.type
_entity.pdbx_description
1 polymer ?
#
loop_
_entity_poly.entity_id
_entity_poly.type
_entity_poly.pdbx_seq_one_letter_code
_entity_poly.pdbx_strand_id
1 'polypeptide(L)'
;MTYIKRIIIVLSLLQAFWMTFDGTRALIIGDYITPKSGPNAGRLGPWSGLVTSLGIEPRSTLMKSVFICYGLAWLTMVVFYVMGDGRVWWPMLALAVGTLWYLPVGTAISLLIAALTLVSIFLNKGQI
;
A
#
# COMPACT_ATOMS: atom_id res chain seq x y z
N MET A 1 14.09 17.44 9.06
CA MET A 1 13.42 16.31 8.37
C MET A 1 14.29 15.84 7.22
N THR A 2 14.80 14.62 7.28
CA THR A 2 15.74 14.06 6.27
C THR A 2 15.08 13.89 4.90
N TYR A 3 15.87 13.84 3.82
CA TYR A 3 15.35 13.59 2.47
C TYR A 3 14.58 12.25 2.38
N ILE A 4 15.09 11.19 3.02
CA ILE A 4 14.44 9.88 3.10
C ILE A 4 13.05 9.99 3.73
N LYS A 5 12.92 10.71 4.86
CA LYS A 5 11.63 10.92 5.53
C LYS A 5 10.62 11.63 4.60
N ARG A 6 11.06 12.63 3.83
CA ARG A 6 10.19 13.33 2.85
C ARG A 6 9.72 12.39 1.74
N ILE A 7 10.61 11.54 1.21
CA ILE A 7 10.28 10.58 0.15
C ILE A 7 9.28 9.55 0.67
N ILE A 8 9.49 9.00 1.87
CA ILE A 8 8.56 8.04 2.50
C ILE A 8 7.18 8.67 2.66
N ILE A 9 7.09 9.93 3.10
CA ILE A 9 5.80 10.64 3.23
C ILE A 9 5.09 10.74 1.87
N VAL A 10 5.79 11.21 0.83
CA VAL A 10 5.20 11.38 -0.50
C VAL A 10 4.73 10.04 -1.08
N LEU A 11 5.56 9.00 -1.01
CA LEU A 11 5.22 7.66 -1.50
C LEU A 11 4.03 7.08 -0.73
N SER A 12 4.00 7.24 0.59
CA SER A 12 2.90 6.74 1.42
C SER A 12 1.59 7.48 1.14
N LEU A 13 1.63 8.79 0.88
CA LEU A 13 0.46 9.55 0.44
C LEU A 13 -0.05 9.08 -0.92
N LEU A 14 0.86 8.88 -1.89
CA LEU A 14 0.49 8.35 -3.21
C LEU A 14 -0.16 6.97 -3.10
N GLN A 15 0.40 6.09 -2.26
CA GLN A 15 -0.17 4.77 -1.98
C GLN A 15 -1.57 4.90 -1.36
N ALA A 16 -1.71 5.74 -0.34
CA ALA A 16 -2.95 5.95 0.39
C ALA A 16 -4.08 6.46 -0.53
N PHE A 17 -3.78 7.49 -1.31
CA PHE A 17 -4.73 8.09 -2.23
C PHE A 17 -5.08 7.14 -3.37
N TRP A 18 -4.08 6.46 -3.95
CA TRP A 18 -4.33 5.49 -5.02
C TRP A 18 -5.26 4.37 -4.54
N MET A 19 -5.01 3.80 -3.36
CA MET A 19 -5.84 2.72 -2.84
C MET A 19 -7.26 3.17 -2.51
N THR A 20 -7.38 4.31 -1.83
CA THR A 20 -8.70 4.88 -1.48
C THR A 20 -9.49 5.21 -2.75
N PHE A 21 -8.84 5.83 -3.74
CA PHE A 21 -9.45 6.19 -5.01
C PHE A 21 -9.89 4.96 -5.81
N ASP A 22 -8.98 4.04 -6.11
CA ASP A 22 -9.30 2.91 -6.97
C ASP A 22 -10.26 1.92 -6.28
N GLY A 23 -10.17 1.74 -4.96
CA GLY A 23 -11.14 0.96 -4.20
C GLY A 23 -12.54 1.57 -4.22
N THR A 24 -12.65 2.87 -3.99
CA THR A 24 -13.93 3.59 -4.05
C THR A 24 -14.51 3.54 -5.46
N ARG A 25 -13.66 3.78 -6.46
CA ARG A 25 -14.03 3.65 -7.88
C ARG A 25 -14.50 2.23 -8.19
N ALA A 26 -13.84 1.19 -7.69
CA ALA A 26 -14.20 -0.20 -7.94
C ALA A 26 -15.54 -0.59 -7.28
N LEU A 27 -15.91 0.05 -6.16
CA LEU A 27 -17.24 -0.09 -5.57
C LEU A 27 -18.32 0.56 -6.45
N ILE A 28 -18.05 1.73 -7.02
CA ILE A 28 -19.01 2.50 -7.82
C ILE A 28 -19.15 1.94 -9.25
N ILE A 29 -18.03 1.71 -9.92
CA ILE A 29 -17.95 1.32 -11.35
C ILE A 29 -18.00 -0.21 -11.52
N GLY A 30 -17.74 -0.96 -10.44
CA GLY A 30 -17.80 -2.42 -10.43
C GLY A 30 -16.45 -3.10 -10.57
N ASP A 31 -15.37 -2.39 -10.94
CA ASP A 31 -14.06 -3.01 -11.08
C ASP A 31 -12.86 -2.07 -10.86
N TYR A 32 -11.74 -2.64 -10.45
CA TYR A 32 -10.45 -1.96 -10.26
C TYR A 32 -9.84 -1.51 -11.58
N ILE A 33 -8.91 -0.55 -11.51
CA ILE A 33 -8.05 -0.23 -12.63
C ILE A 33 -7.03 -1.37 -12.82
N THR A 34 -7.14 -2.10 -13.93
CA THR A 34 -6.18 -3.14 -14.32
C THR A 34 -5.55 -2.82 -15.68
N PRO A 35 -4.38 -3.40 -16.00
CA PRO A 35 -3.83 -3.32 -17.35
C PRO A 35 -4.89 -3.74 -18.38
N LYS A 36 -5.08 -2.94 -19.44
CA LYS A 36 -6.09 -3.21 -20.49
C LYS A 36 -5.58 -4.13 -21.60
N SER A 37 -4.26 -4.27 -21.72
CA SER A 37 -3.60 -5.04 -22.78
C SER A 37 -2.31 -5.69 -22.28
N GLY A 38 -1.80 -6.64 -23.06
CA GLY A 38 -0.57 -7.38 -22.77
C GLY A 38 -0.77 -8.60 -21.86
N PRO A 39 0.33 -9.30 -21.48
CA PRO A 39 0.27 -10.58 -20.75
C PRO A 39 -0.38 -10.52 -19.36
N ASN A 40 -0.53 -9.31 -18.81
CA ASN A 40 -1.12 -9.06 -17.49
C ASN A 40 -2.49 -8.38 -17.57
N ALA A 41 -3.13 -8.36 -18.74
CA ALA A 41 -4.44 -7.74 -18.92
C ALA A 41 -5.46 -8.33 -17.94
N GLY A 42 -6.20 -7.44 -17.25
CA GLY A 42 -7.24 -7.83 -16.29
C GLY A 42 -6.74 -8.41 -14.96
N ARG A 43 -5.44 -8.57 -14.73
CA ARG A 43 -4.93 -9.19 -13.47
C ARG A 43 -4.95 -8.20 -12.31
N LEU A 44 -5.40 -8.67 -11.13
CA LEU A 44 -5.50 -7.88 -9.89
C LEU A 44 -4.21 -7.89 -9.05
N GLY A 45 -3.23 -8.70 -9.44
CA GLY A 45 -1.94 -8.85 -8.77
C GLY A 45 -1.80 -10.15 -7.97
N PRO A 46 -0.62 -10.40 -7.36
CA PRO A 46 -0.23 -11.73 -6.89
C PRO A 46 -1.13 -12.32 -5.80
N TRP A 47 -1.71 -11.46 -4.97
CA TRP A 47 -2.55 -11.91 -3.84
C TRP A 47 -3.95 -12.34 -4.29
N SER A 48 -4.37 -12.07 -5.53
CA SER A 48 -5.67 -12.57 -6.00
C SER A 48 -5.73 -14.10 -5.87
N GLY A 49 -4.63 -14.79 -6.16
CA GLY A 49 -4.54 -16.24 -5.97
C GLY A 49 -4.66 -16.67 -4.50
N LEU A 50 -4.03 -15.96 -3.57
CA LEU A 50 -4.14 -16.25 -2.13
C LEU A 50 -5.56 -16.03 -1.62
N VAL A 51 -6.17 -14.90 -1.96
CA VAL A 51 -7.55 -14.57 -1.56
C VAL A 51 -8.53 -15.59 -2.14
N THR A 52 -8.37 -15.96 -3.41
CA THR A 52 -9.16 -17.03 -4.03
C THR A 52 -8.94 -18.38 -3.36
N SER A 53 -7.70 -18.73 -2.96
CA SER A 53 -7.42 -19.99 -2.25
C SER A 53 -8.08 -20.06 -0.87
N LEU A 54 -8.38 -18.92 -0.26
CA LEU A 54 -9.15 -18.80 0.98
C LEU A 54 -10.66 -18.78 0.74
N GLY A 55 -11.13 -18.98 -0.50
CA GLY A 55 -12.54 -18.99 -0.86
C GLY A 55 -13.18 -17.59 -0.98
N ILE A 56 -12.36 -16.53 -1.03
CA ILE A 56 -12.84 -15.15 -1.15
C ILE A 56 -12.70 -14.70 -2.60
N GLU A 57 -13.75 -14.11 -3.17
CA GLU A 57 -13.71 -13.52 -4.51
C GLU A 57 -12.90 -12.19 -4.48
N PRO A 58 -11.76 -12.07 -5.20
CA PRO A 58 -10.90 -10.89 -5.14
C PRO A 58 -11.57 -9.59 -5.63
N ARG A 59 -12.59 -9.68 -6.49
CA ARG A 59 -13.40 -8.53 -6.95
C ARG A 59 -14.65 -8.26 -6.12
N SER A 60 -14.85 -9.00 -5.03
CA SER A 60 -16.01 -8.83 -4.15
C SER A 60 -16.05 -7.44 -3.52
N THR A 61 -17.26 -7.01 -3.12
CA THR A 61 -17.47 -5.79 -2.32
C THR A 61 -16.60 -5.81 -1.05
N LEU A 62 -16.48 -6.97 -0.39
CA LEU A 62 -15.62 -7.14 0.78
C LEU A 62 -14.17 -6.73 0.48
N MET A 63 -13.57 -7.27 -0.57
CA MET A 63 -12.17 -6.98 -0.90
C MET A 63 -11.96 -5.53 -1.31
N LYS A 64 -12.93 -4.92 -2.01
CA LYS A 64 -12.91 -3.49 -2.33
C LYS A 64 -12.97 -2.61 -1.09
N SER A 65 -13.81 -2.97 -0.12
CA SER A 65 -13.86 -2.28 1.18
C SER A 65 -12.55 -2.44 1.95
N VAL A 66 -11.97 -3.65 1.99
CA VAL A 66 -10.64 -3.89 2.59
C VAL A 66 -9.57 -3.02 1.93
N PHE A 67 -9.61 -2.89 0.60
CA PHE A 67 -8.67 -2.06 -0.16
C PHE A 67 -8.76 -0.57 0.25
N ILE A 68 -9.98 -0.05 0.42
CA ILE A 68 -10.21 1.32 0.92
C ILE A 68 -9.68 1.46 2.36
N CYS A 69 -9.99 0.50 3.25
CA CYS A 69 -9.50 0.52 4.63
C CYS A 69 -7.97 0.55 4.69
N TYR A 70 -7.28 -0.17 3.81
CA TYR A 70 -5.81 -0.08 3.69
C TYR A 70 -5.35 1.32 3.26
N GLY A 71 -6.04 1.96 2.31
CA GLY A 71 -5.75 3.35 1.93
C GLY A 71 -5.88 4.32 3.10
N LEU A 72 -6.93 4.20 3.91
CA LEU A 72 -7.14 5.02 5.11
C LEU A 72 -6.12 4.71 6.22
N ALA A 73 -5.73 3.44 6.37
CA ALA A 73 -4.68 3.04 7.29
C ALA A 73 -3.33 3.68 6.91
N TRP A 74 -3.02 3.75 5.61
CA TRP A 74 -1.84 4.48 5.13
C TRP A 74 -1.89 5.97 5.47
N LEU A 75 -3.02 6.65 5.25
CA LEU A 75 -3.17 8.07 5.66
C LEU A 75 -2.89 8.25 7.16
N THR A 76 -3.44 7.36 7.98
CA THR A 76 -3.24 7.38 9.44
C THR A 76 -1.77 7.20 9.81
N MET A 77 -1.07 6.26 9.16
CA MET A 77 0.37 6.06 9.40
C MET A 77 1.22 7.23 8.94
N VAL A 78 0.86 7.91 7.85
CA VAL A 78 1.55 9.13 7.42
C VAL A 78 1.47 10.20 8.50
N VAL A 79 0.30 10.41 9.11
CA VAL A 79 0.13 11.39 10.21
C VAL A 79 1.05 11.05 11.38
N PHE A 80 1.04 9.81 11.87
CA PHE A 80 1.93 9.40 12.97
C PHE A 80 3.41 9.52 12.62
N TYR A 81 3.79 9.18 11.38
CA TYR A 81 5.16 9.30 10.92
C TYR A 81 5.64 10.76 10.84
N VAL A 82 4.75 11.68 10.42
CA VAL A 82 5.03 13.13 10.44
C VAL A 82 5.19 13.63 11.87
N MET A 83 4.31 13.22 12.80
CA MET A 83 4.37 13.56 14.23
C MET A 83 5.63 13.03 14.94
N GLY A 84 6.36 12.11 14.31
CA GLY A 84 7.65 11.63 14.82
C GLY A 84 7.55 10.47 15.79
N ASP A 85 6.44 9.71 15.77
CA ASP A 85 6.33 8.49 16.56
C ASP A 85 7.36 7.45 16.08
N GLY A 86 8.35 7.16 16.92
CA GLY A 86 9.40 6.19 16.66
C GLY A 86 8.92 4.72 16.64
N ARG A 87 7.62 4.43 16.78
CA ARG A 87 7.11 3.05 16.70
C ARG A 87 6.36 2.77 15.41
N VAL A 88 6.09 3.80 14.62
CA VAL A 88 5.29 3.74 13.39
C VAL A 88 5.93 2.90 12.28
N TRP A 89 7.24 2.63 12.36
CA TRP A 89 7.95 1.88 11.32
C TRP A 89 7.43 0.45 11.18
N TRP A 90 7.08 -0.22 12.28
CA TRP A 90 6.56 -1.58 12.24
C TRP A 90 5.17 -1.65 11.58
N PRO A 91 4.18 -0.83 11.98
CA PRO A 91 2.93 -0.69 11.24
C PRO A 91 3.12 -0.35 9.76
N MET A 92 4.03 0.58 9.41
CA MET A 92 4.29 0.95 8.01
C MET A 92 4.87 -0.21 7.19
N LEU A 93 5.76 -1.01 7.78
CA LEU A 93 6.27 -2.23 7.14
C LEU A 93 5.17 -3.28 6.94
N ALA A 94 4.33 -3.49 7.95
CA ALA A 94 3.20 -4.40 7.86
C ALA A 94 2.20 -3.96 6.77
N LEU A 95 1.89 -2.66 6.69
CA LEU A 95 1.06 -2.10 5.62
C LEU A 95 1.73 -2.27 4.26
N ALA A 96 3.03 -1.98 4.12
CA ALA A 96 3.76 -2.15 2.87
C ALA A 96 3.72 -3.59 2.36
N VAL A 97 3.90 -4.57 3.24
CA VAL A 97 3.76 -5.99 2.90
C VAL A 97 2.32 -6.31 2.49
N GLY A 98 1.34 -5.86 3.26
CA GLY A 98 -0.09 -6.05 2.95
C GLY A 98 -0.51 -5.39 1.63
N THR A 99 0.19 -4.33 1.19
CA THR A 99 -0.09 -3.62 -0.06
C THR A 99 0.71 -4.10 -1.27
N LEU A 100 1.49 -5.18 -1.14
CA LEU A 100 2.15 -5.83 -2.28
C LEU A 100 1.17 -6.46 -3.27
N TRP A 101 -0.11 -6.55 -2.94
CA TRP A 101 -1.16 -7.14 -3.77
C TRP A 101 -1.50 -6.46 -5.09
N TYR A 102 -1.19 -5.18 -5.29
CA TYR A 102 -1.73 -4.42 -6.44
C TYR A 102 -0.67 -4.08 -7.50
N LEU A 103 -0.76 -4.71 -8.67
CA LEU A 103 0.18 -4.48 -9.77
C LEU A 103 -0.28 -3.36 -10.73
N PRO A 104 0.65 -2.55 -11.28
CA PRO A 104 2.07 -2.46 -10.93
C PRO A 104 2.37 -1.37 -9.89
N VAL A 105 1.49 -0.37 -9.76
CA VAL A 105 1.77 0.88 -9.03
C VAL A 105 1.87 0.64 -7.53
N GLY A 106 0.90 -0.08 -6.96
CA GLY A 106 0.85 -0.35 -5.52
C GLY A 106 2.02 -1.20 -5.04
N THR A 107 2.38 -2.26 -5.78
CA THR A 107 3.53 -3.12 -5.46
C THR A 107 4.85 -2.35 -5.51
N ALA A 108 5.11 -1.59 -6.57
CA ALA A 108 6.37 -0.86 -6.72
C ALA A 108 6.55 0.21 -5.62
N ILE A 109 5.50 0.99 -5.34
CA ILE A 109 5.52 2.00 -4.28
C ILE A 109 5.72 1.34 -2.91
N SER A 110 5.01 0.24 -2.63
CA SER A 110 5.12 -0.46 -1.34
C SER A 110 6.52 -1.03 -1.10
N LEU A 111 7.17 -1.59 -2.13
CA LEU A 111 8.55 -2.07 -2.03
C LEU A 111 9.53 -0.92 -1.73
N LEU A 112 9.36 0.22 -2.40
CA LEU A 112 10.19 1.41 -2.14
C LEU A 112 9.98 1.93 -0.72
N ILE A 113 8.73 2.02 -0.24
CA ILE A 113 8.44 2.43 1.14
C ILE A 113 9.08 1.47 2.13
N ALA A 114 8.96 0.15 1.92
CA ALA A 114 9.56 -0.86 2.80
C ALA A 114 11.08 -0.72 2.85
N ALA A 115 11.75 -0.63 1.69
CA ALA A 115 13.20 -0.47 1.61
C ALA A 115 13.67 0.82 2.31
N LEU A 116 13.03 1.96 2.03
CA LEU A 116 13.39 3.23 2.63
C LEU A 116 13.13 3.26 4.14
N THR A 117 12.05 2.62 4.60
CA THR A 117 11.74 2.50 6.03
C THR A 117 12.80 1.67 6.75
N LEU A 118 13.22 0.54 6.16
CA LEU A 118 14.32 -0.28 6.68
C LEU A 118 15.62 0.52 6.74
N VAL A 119 16.01 1.20 5.66
CA VAL A 119 17.19 2.07 5.63
C VAL A 119 17.11 3.13 6.73
N SER A 120 15.95 3.79 6.90
CA SER A 120 15.76 4.77 7.96
C SER A 120 15.91 4.18 9.37
N ILE A 121 15.47 2.94 9.59
CA ILE A 121 15.66 2.24 10.88
C ILE A 121 17.16 1.99 11.12
N PHE A 122 17.89 1.48 10.13
CA PHE A 122 19.32 1.20 10.25
C PHE A 122 20.15 2.47 10.48
N LEU A 123 19.85 3.56 9.77
CA LEU A 123 20.55 4.84 9.95
C LEU A 123 20.26 5.47 11.33
N ASN A 124 19.03 5.34 11.84
CA ASN A 124 18.67 5.90 13.15
C ASN A 124 19.15 5.04 14.33
N LYS A 125 19.37 3.73 14.15
CA LYS A 125 19.98 2.87 15.19
C LYS A 125 21.41 3.27 15.56
N GLY A 126 22.10 4.06 14.72
CA GLY A 126 23.42 4.63 15.03
C GLY A 126 23.39 5.90 15.89
N GLN A 127 22.22 6.37 16.31
CA GLN A 127 22.03 7.62 17.08
C GLN A 127 21.31 7.40 18.43
N ILE A 128 21.25 6.14 18.91
CA ILE A 128 20.73 5.76 20.23
C ILE A 128 21.90 5.27 21.08
#